data_AF-A0A6I2G846-F1
#
_entry.id   AF-A0A6I2G846-F1
#
_cell.length_a   1.000
_cell.length_b   1.000
_cell.length_c   1.000
_cell.angle_alpha   90.00
_cell.angle_beta   90.00
_cell.angle_gamma   90.00
#
_symmetry.space_group_name_H-M   'P 1'
#
loop_
_entity.id
_entity.type
_entity.pdbx_description
1 polymer ?
#
loop_
_entity_poly.entity_id
_entity_poly.type
_entity_poly.pdbx_seq_one_letter_code
_entity_poly.pdbx_strand_id
1 'polypeptide(L)' 'TNGWPIATGVIEGAARHLIADRLDIGGARWGLTGAEAILTLRALIDNGDFDTYWAYHLTREHHRTHPEDYRLAA' A
#
# COMPACT_ATOMS: atom_id res chain seq x y z
N THR A 1 18.93 -0.78 -29.17
CA THR A 1 18.79 0.38 -28.28
C THR A 1 17.51 0.24 -27.47
N ASN A 2 17.52 -0.59 -26.41
CA ASN A 2 16.41 -0.65 -25.45
C ASN A 2 16.94 -0.15 -24.11
N GLY A 3 16.80 1.16 -23.88
CA GLY A 3 17.04 1.75 -22.57
C GLY A 3 15.79 1.65 -21.70
N TRP A 4 15.97 1.67 -20.38
CA TRP A 4 14.85 1.82 -19.46
C TRP A 4 14.26 3.22 -19.59
N PRO A 5 12.93 3.39 -19.44
CA PRO A 5 12.26 4.67 -19.57
C PRO A 5 12.50 5.54 -18.32
N ILE A 6 13.75 5.94 -18.08
CA ILE A 6 14.16 6.78 -16.94
C ILE A 6 13.71 8.22 -17.21
N ALA A 7 13.07 8.85 -16.22
CA ALA A 7 12.57 10.22 -16.31
C ALA A 7 11.69 10.48 -17.56
N THR A 8 10.88 9.49 -17.93
CA THR A 8 9.85 9.67 -18.97
C THR A 8 8.57 10.19 -18.34
N GLY A 9 7.74 10.87 -19.13
CA GLY A 9 6.47 11.42 -18.65
C GLY A 9 5.54 10.37 -18.01
N VAL A 10 5.64 9.10 -18.39
CA VAL A 10 4.90 8.00 -17.75
C VAL A 10 5.37 7.75 -16.32
N ILE A 11 6.69 7.71 -16.10
CA ILE A 11 7.28 7.52 -14.77
C ILE A 11 7.01 8.74 -13.89
N GLU A 12 7.18 9.95 -14.44
CA GLU A 12 6.89 11.20 -13.71
C GLU A 12 5.40 11.33 -13.36
N GLY A 13 4.52 10.94 -14.29
CA GLY A 13 3.08 10.91 -14.08
C GLY A 13 2.68 9.93 -12.97
N ALA A 14 3.24 8.72 -12.98
CA ALA A 14 3.00 7.73 -11.92
C ALA A 14 3.51 8.22 -10.55
N ALA A 15 4.70 8.82 -10.49
CA ALA A 15 5.25 9.39 -9.26
C ALA A 15 4.38 10.54 -8.73
N ARG A 16 3.91 11.45 -9.60
CA ARG A 16 2.99 12.52 -9.20
C ARG A 16 1.69 11.96 -8.63
N HIS A 17 1.06 11.03 -9.34
CA HIS A 17 -0.20 10.41 -8.93
C HIS A 17 -0.06 9.68 -7.59
N LEU A 18 0.89 8.74 -7.48
CA LEU A 18 1.06 7.90 -6.29
C LEU A 18 1.62 8.65 -5.07
N ILE A 19 2.51 9.63 -5.29
CA ILE A 19 3.26 10.27 -4.22
C ILE A 19 2.75 11.68 -3.97
N ALA A 20 2.86 12.57 -4.95
CA ALA A 20 2.67 14.02 -4.76
C ALA A 20 1.25 14.35 -4.28
N ASP A 21 0.22 13.73 -4.86
CA ASP A 21 -1.19 14.01 -4.53
C ASP A 21 -1.54 13.77 -3.05
N ARG A 22 -0.73 12.98 -2.33
CA ARG A 22 -0.97 12.67 -0.92
C ARG A 22 0.13 13.13 0.02
N LEU A 23 1.39 13.05 -0.41
CA LEU A 23 2.55 13.32 0.42
C LEU A 23 3.05 14.76 0.31
N ASP A 24 2.78 15.44 -0.80
CA ASP A 24 3.24 16.81 -1.08
C ASP A 24 2.13 17.87 -0.89
N ILE A 25 1.23 17.62 0.07
CA ILE A 25 0.19 18.59 0.45
C ILE A 25 0.69 19.49 1.59
N GLY A 26 0.36 20.78 1.53
CA GLY A 26 0.75 21.75 2.55
C GLY A 26 0.33 21.33 3.95
N GLY A 27 1.28 21.36 4.89
CA GLY A 27 1.04 20.98 6.29
C GLY A 27 1.06 19.47 6.58
N ALA A 28 1.30 18.62 5.58
CA ALA A 28 1.47 17.20 5.81
C ALA A 28 2.74 16.90 6.63
N ARG A 29 2.63 15.93 7.53
CA ARG A 29 3.77 15.41 8.31
C ARG A 29 3.80 13.91 8.14
N TRP A 30 4.89 13.42 7.56
CA TRP A 30 5.06 12.00 7.27
C TRP A 30 6.34 11.50 7.90
N GLY A 31 6.24 10.44 8.70
CA GLY A 31 7.37 9.57 8.99
C GLY A 31 7.51 8.52 7.87
N LEU A 32 8.72 8.02 7.66
CA LEU A 32 9.02 7.04 6.59
C LEU A 32 8.03 5.87 6.59
N THR A 33 7.84 5.22 7.74
CA THR A 33 6.93 4.08 7.89
C THR A 33 5.49 4.42 7.50
N GLY A 34 4.99 5.60 7.89
CA GLY A 34 3.63 6.02 7.57
C GLY A 34 3.47 6.39 6.09
N ALA A 35 4.48 7.05 5.51
CA ALA A 35 4.51 7.36 4.07
C ALA A 35 4.50 6.07 3.24
N GLU A 36 5.40 5.12 3.54
CA GLU A 36 5.51 3.85 2.83
C GLU A 36 4.20 3.05 2.92
N ALA A 37 3.61 2.93 4.11
CA ALA A 37 2.34 2.21 4.28
C ALA A 37 1.21 2.80 3.41
N ILE A 38 1.10 4.13 3.35
CA ILE A 38 0.10 4.80 2.51
C ILE A 38 0.43 4.63 1.03
N LEU A 39 1.69 4.75 0.62
CA LEU A 39 2.09 4.55 -0.78
C LEU A 39 1.79 3.13 -1.25
N THR A 40 2.08 2.11 -0.44
CA THR A 40 1.77 0.71 -0.75
C THR A 40 0.26 0.51 -0.89
N LEU A 41 -0.55 1.07 0.02
CA LEU A 41 -2.00 0.98 -0.06
C LEU A 41 -2.54 1.66 -1.34
N ARG A 42 -2.02 2.83 -1.70
CA ARG A 42 -2.43 3.54 -2.92
C ARG A 42 -2.07 2.74 -4.18
N ALA A 43 -0.89 2.15 -4.23
CA ALA A 43 -0.48 1.29 -5.34
C ALA A 43 -1.42 0.08 -5.51
N LEU A 44 -1.84 -0.55 -4.41
CA LEU A 44 -2.83 -1.65 -4.47
C LEU A 44 -4.17 -1.20 -5.04
N ILE A 45 -4.64 0.00 -4.66
CA ILE A 45 -5.90 0.56 -5.17
C ILE A 45 -5.79 0.89 -6.65
N ASP A 46 -4.73 1.59 -7.06
CA ASP A 46 -4.54 2.00 -8.46
C ASP A 46 -4.35 0.80 -9.40
N ASN A 47 -3.77 -0.30 -8.91
CA ASN A 47 -3.65 -1.55 -9.67
C ASN A 47 -4.94 -2.38 -9.69
N GLY A 48 -5.94 -2.05 -8.86
CA GLY A 48 -7.18 -2.84 -8.72
C GLY A 48 -7.05 -4.09 -7.85
N ASP A 49 -5.94 -4.22 -7.10
CA ASP A 49 -5.62 -5.40 -6.28
C ASP A 49 -6.14 -5.30 -4.83
N PHE A 50 -6.77 -4.18 -4.48
CA PHE A 50 -7.16 -3.87 -3.11
C PHE A 50 -8.06 -4.95 -2.49
N ASP A 51 -9.10 -5.40 -3.20
CA ASP A 51 -10.07 -6.35 -2.64
C ASP A 51 -9.42 -7.71 -2.33
N THR A 52 -8.56 -8.19 -3.22
CA THR A 52 -7.79 -9.43 -3.04
C THR A 52 -6.86 -9.31 -1.83
N TYR A 53 -6.11 -8.20 -1.74
CA TYR A 53 -5.23 -7.96 -0.61
C TYR A 53 -6.00 -7.84 0.70
N TRP A 54 -7.15 -7.15 0.69
CA TRP A 54 -7.96 -6.92 1.88
C TRP A 54 -8.50 -8.22 2.47
N ALA A 55 -9.00 -9.12 1.64
CA ALA A 55 -9.45 -10.44 2.08
C ALA A 55 -8.30 -11.25 2.71
N TYR A 56 -7.12 -11.23 2.10
CA TYR A 56 -5.91 -11.84 2.66
C TYR A 56 -5.53 -11.19 4.01
N HIS A 57 -5.51 -9.86 4.08
CA HIS A 57 -5.14 -9.11 5.28
C HIS A 57 -6.04 -9.46 6.46
N LEU A 58 -7.36 -9.46 6.26
CA LEU A 58 -8.34 -9.83 7.30
C LEU A 58 -8.12 -11.25 7.80
N THR A 59 -7.85 -12.21 6.92
CA THR A 59 -7.56 -13.60 7.29
C THR A 59 -6.33 -13.67 8.19
N ARG A 60 -5.24 -12.99 7.80
CA ARG A 60 -4.00 -12.94 8.57
C ARG A 60 -4.16 -12.25 9.92
N GLU A 61 -4.90 -11.15 9.97
CA GLU A 61 -5.20 -10.44 11.22
C GLU A 61 -6.03 -11.29 12.17
N HIS A 62 -7.01 -12.03 11.65
CA HIS A 62 -7.78 -13.00 12.43
C HIS A 62 -6.88 -14.07 13.04
N HIS A 63 -5.99 -14.70 12.26
CA HIS A 63 -5.02 -15.68 12.80
C HIS A 63 -4.07 -15.08 13.86
N ARG A 64 -3.67 -13.81 13.71
CA ARG A 64 -2.78 -13.14 14.66
C ARG A 64 -3.46 -12.83 15.99
N THR A 65 -4.73 -12.44 15.94
CA THR A 65 -5.51 -12.01 17.11
C THR A 65 -6.26 -13.15 17.79
N HIS A 66 -6.59 -14.21 17.04
CA HIS A 66 -7.27 -15.41 17.50
C HIS A 66 -6.43 -16.66 17.19
N PRO A 67 -5.36 -16.91 17.97
CA PRO A 67 -4.64 -18.17 17.87
C PRO A 67 -5.58 -19.36 18.13
N GLU A 68 -5.28 -20.50 17.52
CA GLU A 68 -6.05 -21.75 17.44
C GLU A 68 -6.58 -22.27 18.82
N ASP A 69 -6.05 -21.74 19.92
CA ASP A 69 -6.31 -22.13 21.32
C ASP A 69 -7.74 -21.91 21.80
N TYR A 70 -8.56 -21.11 21.10
CA TYR A 70 -9.98 -20.97 21.45
C TYR A 70 -10.78 -22.27 21.28
N ARG A 71 -10.26 -23.25 20.52
CA ARG A 71 -10.94 -24.51 20.24
C ARG A 71 -10.82 -25.58 21.33
N LEU A 72 -10.01 -25.35 22.37
CA LEU A 72 -9.78 -26.30 23.49
C LEU A 72 -10.47 -25.89 24.80
N ALA A 73 -11.23 -24.79 24.81
CA ALA A 73 -11.88 -24.24 26.00
C ALA A 73 -13.40 -24.48 26.06
N ALA A 74 -13.95 -25.40 25.25
CA ALA A 74 -15.37 -25.79 25.23
C ALA A 74 -15.57 -27.25 25.63
#